data_AF-A0A8T6U8S4-F1
#
_entry.id   AF-A0A8T6U8S4-F1
#
_cell.length_a   1.000
_cell.length_b   1.000
_cell.length_c   1.000
_cell.angle_alpha   90.00
_cell.angle_beta   90.00
_cell.angle_gamma   90.00
#
_symmetry.space_group_name_H-M   'P 1'
#
loop_
_entity.id
_entity.type
_entity.pdbx_description
1 polymer ?
#
loop_
_entity_poly.entity_id
_entity_poly.type
_entity_poly.pdbx_seq_one_letter_code
_entity_poly.pdbx_strand_id
1 'polypeptide(L)' 'MPADKKIDAQLRSFQARKLHQAVVLNNDGKIAGLITLEDILEELVGSIRDEHDVR' A
#
# COMPACT_ATOMS: atom_id res chain seq x y z
N MET A 1 -7.46 6.80 -2.99
CA MET A 1 -7.50 5.61 -3.86
C MET A 1 -8.72 4.79 -3.49
N PRO A 2 -9.35 4.08 -4.45
CA PRO A 2 -10.40 3.12 -4.14
C PRO A 2 -9.84 1.98 -3.28
N ALA A 3 -10.61 1.49 -2.31
CA ALA A 3 -10.22 0.39 -1.44
C ALA A 3 -10.17 -0.98 -2.15
N ASP A 4 -10.87 -1.13 -3.27
CA ASP A 4 -11.02 -2.37 -4.04
C ASP A 4 -9.95 -2.56 -5.14
N LYS A 5 -9.01 -1.62 -5.27
CA LYS A 5 -7.99 -1.68 -6.31
C LYS A 5 -6.96 -2.78 -5.99
N LYS A 6 -6.65 -3.65 -6.96
CA LYS A 6 -5.58 -4.66 -6.82
C LYS A 6 -4.23 -4.01 -6.47
N ILE A 7 -3.45 -4.67 -5.61
CA ILE A 7 -2.24 -4.12 -4.99
C ILE A 7 -1.13 -3.79 -5.98
N ASP A 8 -0.97 -4.59 -7.05
CA ASP A 8 -0.04 -4.33 -8.15
C ASP A 8 -0.39 -3.02 -8.89
N ALA A 9 -1.68 -2.74 -9.06
CA ALA A 9 -2.17 -1.50 -9.67
C ALA A 9 -2.09 -0.30 -8.71
N GLN A 10 -1.98 -0.54 -7.40
CA GLN A 10 -1.66 0.50 -6.41
C GLN A 10 -0.18 0.87 -6.46
N LEU A 11 0.72 -0.12 -6.48
CA LEU A 11 2.17 0.09 -6.61
C LEU A 11 2.52 0.89 -7.86
N ARG A 12 1.99 0.50 -9.03
CA ARG A 12 2.21 1.24 -10.29
C ARG A 12 1.72 2.68 -10.22
N SER A 13 0.62 2.93 -9.51
CA SER A 13 0.08 4.28 -9.32
C SER A 13 0.97 5.13 -8.41
N PHE A 14 1.53 4.55 -7.34
CA PHE A 14 2.46 5.24 -6.46
C PHE A 14 3.75 5.59 -7.20
N GLN A 15 4.31 4.64 -7.95
CA GLN A 15 5.52 4.84 -8.77
C GLN A 15 5.32 5.91 -9.85
N ALA A 16 4.24 5.82 -10.64
CA ALA A 16 3.97 6.77 -11.72
C ALA A 16 3.76 8.20 -11.21
N ARG A 17 3.17 8.36 -10.02
CA ARG A 17 2.87 9.66 -9.42
C ARG A 17 3.93 10.13 -8.42
N LYS A 18 4.98 9.34 -8.18
CA LYS A 18 6.02 9.57 -7.17
C LYS A 18 5.43 9.89 -5.79
N LEU A 19 4.46 9.07 -5.36
CA LEU A 19 3.80 9.21 -4.07
C LEU A 19 4.34 8.19 -3.08
N HIS A 20 4.43 8.60 -1.82
CA HIS A 20 4.76 7.72 -0.68
C HIS A 20 3.52 7.41 0.18
N GLN A 21 2.45 8.20 0.07
CA GLN A 21 1.26 8.07 0.91
C GLN A 21 0.01 8.52 0.14
N ALA A 22 -1.13 7.89 0.42
CA ALA A 22 -2.43 8.26 -0.14
C ALA A 22 -3.59 8.05 0.84
N VAL A 23 -4.63 8.88 0.74
CA VAL A 23 -5.90 8.68 1.45
C VAL A 23 -6.76 7.68 0.70
N VAL A 24 -7.32 6.71 1.42
CA VAL A 24 -8.27 5.72 0.91
C VAL A 24 -9.69 6.23 1.15
N LEU A 25 -10.54 6.16 0.13
CA LEU A 25 -11.94 6.53 0.22
C LEU A 25 -12.80 5.27 0.17
N ASN A 26 -13.90 5.26 0.93
CA ASN A 26 -14.93 4.24 0.83
C ASN A 26 -15.90 4.54 -0.33
N ASN A 27 -16.88 3.67 -0.53
CA ASN A 27 -17.88 3.80 -1.60
C ASN A 27 -18.79 5.04 -1.46
N ASP A 28 -18.93 5.58 -0.25
CA ASP A 28 -19.69 6.79 0.03
C ASP A 28 -18.84 8.07 -0.13
N GLY A 29 -17.58 7.94 -0.58
CA GLY A 29 -16.65 9.07 -0.74
C GLY A 29 -16.07 9.60 0.59
N LYS A 30 -16.30 8.89 1.70
CA LYS A 30 -15.70 9.23 3.01
C LYS A 30 -14.30 8.67 3.11
N ILE A 31 -13.49 9.28 3.98
CA ILE A 31 -12.17 8.76 4.32
C ILE A 31 -12.33 7.41 5.01
N ALA A 32 -11.81 6.36 4.38
CA ALA A 32 -11.72 5.02 4.96
C ALA A 32 -10.42 4.85 5.75
N GLY A 33 -9.33 5.50 5.32
CA GLY A 33 -8.04 5.39 5.97
C GLY A 33 -6.87 5.97 5.17
N LEU A 34 -5.67 5.56 5.55
CA LEU A 34 -4.40 5.92 4.93
C LEU A 34 -3.73 4.66 4.40
N ILE A 35 -2.99 4.80 3.31
CA ILE A 35 -2.11 3.75 2.80
C ILE A 35 -0.77 4.35 2.41
N THR A 36 0.30 3.61 2.71
CA THR A 36 1.69 3.98 2.44
C THR A 36 2.30 3.08 1.37
N LEU A 37 3.45 3.49 0.83
CA LEU A 37 4.18 2.66 -0.13
C LEU A 37 4.73 1.41 0.55
N GLU A 38 5.12 1.53 1.81
CA GLU A 38 5.66 0.50 2.68
C GLU A 38 4.65 -0.64 2.84
N ASP A 39 3.38 -0.33 3.14
CA ASP A 39 2.29 -1.32 3.23
C ASP A 39 2.12 -2.11 1.91
N ILE A 40 2.21 -1.41 0.77
CA ILE A 40 2.08 -2.01 -0.56
C ILE A 40 3.26 -2.95 -0.85
N LEU A 41 4.47 -2.59 -0.42
CA LEU A 41 5.67 -3.41 -0.60
C LEU A 41 5.65 -4.63 0.31
N GLU A 42 5.24 -4.49 1.56
CA GLU A 42 5.12 -5.59 2.51
C GLU A 42 4.14 -6.67 2.02
N GLU A 43 2.98 -6.28 1.49
CA GLU A 43 2.01 -7.24 0.94
C GLU A 43 2.52 -7.98 -0.32
N LEU A 44 3.33 -7.32 -1.15
CA LEU A 44 3.87 -7.90 -2.38
C LEU A 44 5.10 -8.79 -2.14
N VAL A 45 5.96 -8.41 -1.20
CA VAL A 45 7.24 -9.07 -0.93
C VAL A 45 7.12 -10.03 0.25
N GLY A 46 6.09 -9.89 1.09
CA GLY A 46 6.01 -10.47 2.43
C GLY A 46 6.85 -9.66 3.42
N SER A 47 6.77 -10.01 4.70
CA SER A 47 7.74 -9.51 5.69
C SER A 47 9.13 -9.86 5.20
N ILE A 48 9.94 -8.83 4.92
CA ILE A 48 11.35 -9.03 4.63
C ILE A 48 11.92 -9.64 5.91
N ARG A 49 12.10 -10.97 5.90
CA ARG A 49 12.77 -11.70 6.97
C ARG A 49 14.10 -11.00 7.21
N ASP A 50 14.20 -10.28 8.31
CA ASP A 50 15.47 -9.78 8.78
C ASP A 50 16.32 -11.01 9.10
N GLU A 51 17.56 -11.03 8.62
CA GLU A 51 18.53 -12.11 8.88
C GLU A 51 18.80 -12.26 10.38
N HIS A 52 18.46 -11.22 11.15
CA HIS A 52 18.56 -11.13 12.60
C HIS A 52 17.32 -11.62 13.36
N ASP A 53 16.25 -12.03 12.68
CA ASP A 53 15.08 -12.61 13.34
C ASP A 53 15.37 -14.10 13.68
N VAL A 54 16.28 -14.26 14.64
CA VAL A 54 16.59 -15.55 15.27
C VAL A 54 15.44 -15.85 16.23
N ARG A 55 14.72 -16.93 15.91
CA ARG A 55 13.63 -17.51 16.70
C ARG A 55 13.93 -17.62 18.20
#